data_AF-A0A2V5SYY1-F1
#
_entry.id   AF-A0A2V5SYY1-F1
#
_cell.length_a   1.000
_cell.length_b   1.000
_cell.length_c   1.000
_cell.angle_alpha   90.00
_cell.angle_beta   90.00
_cell.angle_gamma   90.00
#
_symmetry.space_group_name_H-M   'P 1'
#
loop_
_entity.id
_entity.type
_entity.pdbx_description
1 polymer ?
#
loop_
_entity_poly.entity_id
_entity_poly.type
_entity_poly.pdbx_seq_one_letter_code
_entity_poly.pdbx_strand_id
1 'polypeptide(L)' 'MFPIQDSVPSRSVPVVTRALIFINVIVFFFELMLPQQSIEQLFYLFGIVPAR' A
#
# COMPACT_ATOMS: atom_id res chain seq x y z
N MET A 1 -1.08 25.05 8.52
CA MET A 1 -0.34 24.39 9.61
C MET A 1 0.78 25.33 10.04
N PHE A 2 0.87 25.69 11.32
CA PHE A 2 2.03 26.41 11.83
C PHE A 2 3.19 25.41 11.96
N PRO A 3 4.38 25.70 11.39
CA PRO A 3 5.50 24.78 11.49
C PRO A 3 6.16 24.94 12.86
N ILE A 4 5.83 24.07 13.80
CA ILE A 4 6.68 23.85 14.99
C ILE A 4 7.66 22.76 14.57
N GLN A 5 8.88 23.18 14.22
CA GLN A 5 9.92 22.24 13.84
C GLN A 5 10.47 21.55 15.09
N ASP A 6 10.16 20.27 15.23
CA ASP A 6 10.84 19.41 16.20
C ASP A 6 12.26 19.14 15.68
N SER A 7 13.27 19.58 16.42
CA SER A 7 14.69 19.41 16.07
C SER A 7 15.25 18.08 16.55
N VAL A 8 14.44 17.22 17.18
CA VAL A 8 14.88 15.91 17.65
C VAL A 8 15.15 15.00 16.45
N PRO A 9 16.40 14.55 16.24
CA PRO A 9 16.70 13.64 15.15
C PRO A 9 16.02 12.29 15.40
N SER A 10 15.37 11.74 14.37
CA SER A 10 14.80 10.39 14.43
C SER A 10 15.89 9.38 14.77
N ARG A 11 15.74 8.68 15.90
CA ARG A 11 16.72 7.68 16.39
C ARG A 11 16.46 6.28 15.86
N SER A 12 15.34 6.05 15.17
CA SER A 12 14.94 4.74 14.66
C SER A 12 14.83 4.75 13.15
N VAL A 13 15.43 3.75 12.49
CA VAL A 13 15.21 3.50 11.07
C VAL A 13 13.76 2.97 10.91
N PRO A 14 12.95 3.52 10.00
CA PRO A 14 11.55 3.11 9.81
C PRO A 14 11.46 1.80 9.00
N VAL A 15 11.97 0.70 9.57
CA VAL A 15 12.04 -0.62 8.92
C VAL A 15 10.65 -1.13 8.55
N VAL A 16 9.69 -1.01 9.46
CA VAL A 16 8.29 -1.45 9.24
C VAL A 16 7.67 -0.69 8.08
N THR A 17 7.82 0.64 8.05
CA THR A 17 7.29 1.46 6.95
C THR A 17 7.90 1.06 5.60
N ARG A 18 9.22 0.83 5.55
CA ARG A 18 9.89 0.36 4.32
C ARG A 18 9.41 -1.03 3.89
N ALA A 19 9.20 -1.94 4.84
CA ALA A 19 8.66 -3.27 4.56
C ALA A 19 7.23 -3.20 4.01
N LEU A 20 6.36 -2.39 4.62
CA LEU A 20 4.98 -2.18 4.15
C LEU A 20 4.96 -1.61 2.72
N ILE A 21 5.81 -0.61 2.44
CA ILE A 21 5.95 -0.06 1.08
C ILE A 21 6.37 -1.16 0.10
N PHE A 22 7.40 -1.95 0.45
CA PHE A 22 7.90 -3.00 -0.42
C PHE A 22 6.86 -4.07 -0.72
N ILE A 23 6.09 -4.51 0.30
CA ILE A 23 5.00 -5.46 0.13
C ILE A 23 3.92 -4.92 -0.83
N ASN A 24 3.50 -3.67 -0.64
CA ASN A 24 2.51 -3.04 -1.52
C ASN A 24 3.00 -2.95 -2.96
N VAL A 25 4.28 -2.62 -3.17
CA VAL A 25 4.89 -2.58 -4.51
C VAL A 25 4.88 -3.96 -5.17
N ILE A 26 5.21 -5.03 -4.44
CA ILE A 26 5.15 -6.40 -4.98
C ILE A 26 3.73 -6.76 -5.39
N VAL A 27 2.74 -6.51 -4.53
CA VAL A 27 1.33 -6.80 -4.82
C VAL A 27 0.88 -6.03 -6.06
N PHE A 28 1.23 -4.75 -6.17
CA PHE A 28 0.89 -3.94 -7.34
C PHE A 28 1.50 -4.47 -8.64
N PHE A 29 2.76 -4.90 -8.62
CA PHE A 29 3.37 -5.52 -9.81
C PHE A 29 2.70 -6.84 -10.19
N PHE A 30 2.30 -7.64 -9.21
CA PHE A 30 1.52 -8.85 -9.46
C PHE A 30 0.17 -8.52 -10.12
N GLU A 31 -0.54 -7.51 -9.63
CA GLU A 31 -1.79 -7.03 -10.23
C GLU A 31 -1.59 -6.58 -11.68
N LEU A 32 -0.51 -5.84 -11.99
CA LEU A 32 -0.21 -5.39 -13.36
C LEU A 32 0.05 -6.54 -14.35
N MET A 33 0.50 -7.70 -13.87
CA MET A 33 0.73 -8.87 -14.70
C MET A 33 -0.54 -9.69 -14.95
N LEU A 34 -1.61 -9.46 -14.18
CA LEU A 34 -2.85 -10.23 -14.29
C LEU A 34 -3.73 -9.75 -15.45
N PRO A 35 -4.42 -10.67 -16.15
CA PRO A 35 -5.48 -10.30 -17.10
C PRO A 35 -6.63 -9.58 -16.40
N GLN A 36 -7.31 -8.68 -17.13
CA GLN A 36 -8.43 -7.87 -16.61
C GLN A 36 -9.51 -8.68 -15.88
N GLN A 37 -9.86 -9.86 -16.41
CA GLN A 37 -10.84 -10.77 -15.81
C GLN A 37 -10.40 -11.29 -14.44
N SER A 38 -9.11 -11.60 -14.27
CA SER A 38 -8.56 -12.11 -13.00
C SER A 38 -8.45 -10.99 -11.96
N ILE A 39 -8.15 -9.77 -12.39
CA ILE A 39 -8.13 -8.59 -11.52
C ILE A 39 -9.52 -8.29 -10.96
N GLU A 40 -10.55 -8.29 -11.81
CA GLU A 40 -11.93 -8.11 -11.36
C GLU A 40 -12.31 -9.17 -10.32
N GLN A 41 -11.97 -10.43 -10.57
CA GLN A 41 -12.27 -11.54 -9.67
C GLN A 41 -11.55 -11.40 -8.32
N LEU A 42 -10.31 -10.90 -8.31
CA LEU A 42 -9.55 -10.59 -7.09
C LEU A 42 -10.25 -9.48 -6.29
N PHE A 43 -10.69 -8.40 -6.96
CA PHE A 43 -11.44 -7.33 -6.29
C PHE A 43 -12.83 -7.77 -5.79
N TYR A 44 -13.51 -8.69 -6.47
CA TYR A 44 -14.76 -9.26 -5.94
C TYR A 44 -14.55 -10.19 -4.74
N LEU A 45 -13.43 -10.91 -4.67
CA LEU A 45 -13.11 -11.85 -3.59
C LEU A 45 -12.55 -11.16 -2.34
N PHE A 46 -11.65 -10.18 -2.54
CA PHE A 46 -10.89 -9.55 -1.46
C PHE A 46 -11.24 -8.07 -1.26
N GLY A 47 -11.84 -7.44 -2.25
CA GLY A 47 -12.26 -6.04 -2.18
C GLY A 47 -13.66 -5.89 -1.57
N ILE A 48 -13.89 -4.74 -0.94
CA ILE A 48 -15.22 -4.35 -0.50
C ILE A 48 -15.89 -3.69 -1.70
N VAL A 49 -16.69 -4.45 -2.44
CA VAL A 49 -17.48 -3.93 -3.56
C VAL A 49 -18.80 -3.38 -3.00
N PRO A 50 -19.05 -2.05 -3.10
CA PRO A 50 -20.30 -1.48 -2.61
C PRO A 50 -21.48 -2.08 -3.39
N ALA A 51 -22.49 -2.56 -2.65
CA ALA A 51 -23.79 -2.83 -3.23
C ALA A 51 -24.42 -1.48 -3.59
N ARG A 52 -24.67 -1.30 -4.88
CA ARG A 52 -25.19 -0.11 -5.57
C ARG A 52 -26.23 0.66 -4.77
#